data_AF-A0A5B7V4V1-F1
#
_entry.id   AF-A0A5B7V4V1-F1
#
_cell.length_a   1.000
_cell.length_b   1.000
_cell.length_c   1.000
_cell.angle_alpha   90.00
_cell.angle_beta   90.00
_cell.angle_gamma   90.00
#
_symmetry.space_group_name_H-M   'P 1'
#
loop_
_entity.id
_entity.type
_entity.pdbx_description
1 polymer ?
#
loop_
_entity_poly.entity_id
_entity_poly.type
_entity_poly.pdbx_seq_one_letter_code
_entity_poly.pdbx_strand_id
1 'polypeptide(L)'
;MSVHRLSVRSVSWRATLSAASALVAGCAMVIALPGQASAASITCTVNSVEVSGPVISGTSGDDRILCWEGVVLGTSIDAGAGDDTITVRGESPSGTLGANGQIGNDGTIDGGPGNDIISVTGGRGDDGAVRDDGGNGGDGNNRTILGGGGIDTITVTGGNGGHGGLRVGDGGVGGHGNDGTITAQGTVTATGGRGGNGTVPNNPDADGGAGGDGNNSDIHLLGHPGNRAVLTGGPGGHATAAGEGGDGGHGNDGTTEVAGTVDIRGGNGGRAGHQGSEGGHGGDGNDDHLLVTGPALPAGTVRGGNGGPGRPGGDAGLGNDGTLTGDITTIDGAPGITLP
;
A
#
# COMPACT_ATOMS: atom_id res chain seq x y z
N MET A 1 -54.83 -44.57 27.42
CA MET A 1 -55.37 -43.76 26.31
C MET A 1 -54.34 -43.78 25.20
N SER A 2 -54.68 -44.46 24.10
CA SER A 2 -53.84 -44.64 22.91
C SER A 2 -54.24 -43.59 21.89
N VAL A 3 -53.30 -42.80 21.37
CA VAL A 3 -53.54 -41.96 20.19
C VAL A 3 -52.30 -41.98 19.30
N HIS A 4 -52.57 -42.15 18.01
CA HIS A 4 -51.72 -42.65 16.94
C HIS A 4 -50.62 -41.68 16.46
N ARG A 5 -49.48 -42.26 16.06
CA ARG A 5 -48.45 -41.62 15.21
C ARG A 5 -48.96 -41.53 13.77
N LEU A 6 -48.86 -40.33 13.18
CA LEU A 6 -49.09 -40.12 11.74
C LEU A 6 -47.80 -40.43 10.96
N SER A 7 -47.93 -41.41 10.07
CA SER A 7 -47.01 -41.76 9.00
C SER A 7 -47.42 -41.00 7.75
N VAL A 8 -46.51 -40.24 7.14
CA VAL A 8 -46.70 -39.74 5.77
C VAL A 8 -45.44 -40.01 4.96
N ARG A 9 -45.72 -40.50 3.75
CA ARG A 9 -44.87 -41.28 2.86
C ARG A 9 -43.93 -40.41 2.03
N SER A 10 -42.79 -41.01 1.73
CA SER A 10 -41.84 -40.65 0.67
C SER A 10 -42.52 -40.57 -0.71
N VAL A 11 -42.23 -39.51 -1.46
CA VAL A 11 -42.60 -39.37 -2.86
C VAL A 11 -41.35 -39.55 -3.72
N SER A 12 -41.27 -40.67 -4.43
CA SER A 12 -40.28 -40.94 -5.46
C SER A 12 -40.80 -40.47 -6.82
N TRP A 13 -40.13 -39.52 -7.47
CA TRP A 13 -40.34 -39.24 -8.89
C TRP A 13 -39.14 -39.78 -9.68
N ARG A 14 -39.36 -40.92 -10.35
CA ARG A 14 -38.57 -41.34 -11.50
C ARG A 14 -39.33 -40.89 -12.75
N ALA A 15 -38.74 -40.01 -13.54
CA ALA A 15 -39.15 -39.76 -14.91
C ALA A 15 -37.99 -40.14 -15.84
N THR A 16 -38.10 -41.33 -16.41
CA THR A 16 -37.45 -41.75 -17.66
C THR A 16 -38.26 -41.23 -18.84
N LEU A 17 -37.60 -40.72 -19.88
CA LEU A 17 -37.96 -40.63 -21.31
C LEU A 17 -37.14 -39.46 -21.90
N SER A 18 -36.55 -39.45 -23.09
CA SER A 18 -36.29 -40.41 -24.16
C SER A 18 -35.26 -39.73 -25.07
N ALA A 19 -34.38 -40.54 -25.68
CA ALA A 19 -33.47 -40.06 -26.71
C ALA A 19 -34.23 -39.58 -27.95
N ALA A 20 -33.90 -38.39 -28.43
CA ALA A 20 -34.24 -37.92 -29.76
C ALA A 20 -32.96 -37.43 -30.44
N SER A 21 -32.38 -38.28 -31.28
CA SER A 21 -31.26 -37.95 -32.14
C SER A 21 -31.78 -37.15 -33.34
N ALA A 22 -31.70 -35.82 -33.27
CA ALA A 22 -31.93 -34.94 -34.42
C ALA A 22 -30.59 -34.60 -35.08
N LEU A 23 -30.38 -35.16 -36.26
CA LEU A 23 -29.27 -34.86 -37.16
C LEU A 23 -29.58 -33.51 -37.83
N VAL A 24 -29.05 -32.42 -37.29
CA VAL A 24 -29.13 -31.09 -37.91
C VAL A 24 -27.80 -30.81 -38.61
N ALA A 25 -27.84 -30.82 -39.94
CA ALA A 25 -26.80 -30.27 -40.78
C ALA A 25 -26.79 -28.74 -40.57
N GLY A 26 -25.91 -28.28 -39.67
CA GLY A 26 -25.70 -26.88 -39.36
C GLY A 26 -24.65 -26.25 -40.25
N CYS A 27 -25.02 -25.18 -40.95
CA CYS A 27 -24.09 -24.23 -41.53
C CYS A 27 -22.99 -23.89 -40.53
N ALA A 28 -21.73 -23.96 -40.97
CA ALA A 28 -20.58 -23.47 -40.21
C ALA A 28 -20.68 -21.95 -40.07
N MET A 29 -21.47 -21.49 -39.09
CA MET A 29 -21.32 -20.14 -38.57
C MET A 29 -20.04 -20.15 -37.76
N VAL A 30 -19.03 -19.45 -38.27
CA VAL A 30 -17.91 -18.96 -37.46
C VAL A 30 -18.53 -18.00 -36.46
N ILE A 31 -18.99 -18.53 -35.33
CA ILE A 31 -19.26 -17.73 -34.16
C ILE A 31 -17.88 -17.31 -33.68
N ALA A 32 -17.50 -16.07 -33.97
CA ALA A 32 -16.43 -15.42 -33.24
C ALA A 32 -16.84 -15.49 -31.76
N LEU A 33 -16.25 -16.44 -31.03
CA LEU A 33 -16.37 -16.48 -29.58
C LEU A 33 -15.98 -15.09 -29.09
N PRO A 34 -16.80 -14.44 -28.23
CA PRO A 34 -16.42 -13.17 -27.65
C PRO A 34 -15.00 -13.33 -27.11
N GLY A 35 -14.10 -12.46 -27.58
CA GLY A 35 -12.67 -12.60 -27.40
C GLY A 35 -12.37 -12.99 -25.96
N GLN A 36 -11.70 -14.12 -25.78
CA GLN A 36 -11.10 -14.46 -24.50
C GLN A 36 -10.13 -13.32 -24.19
N ALA A 37 -10.58 -12.34 -23.40
CA ALA A 37 -9.68 -11.41 -22.77
C ALA A 37 -8.69 -12.30 -22.03
N SER A 38 -7.44 -12.31 -22.49
CA SER A 38 -6.40 -13.04 -21.80
C SER A 38 -6.38 -12.49 -20.38
N ALA A 39 -6.63 -13.35 -19.40
CA ALA A 39 -6.54 -12.95 -18.01
C ALA A 39 -5.14 -12.38 -17.79
N ALA A 40 -5.06 -11.27 -17.05
CA ALA A 40 -3.77 -10.72 -16.66
C ALA A 40 -2.94 -11.83 -16.00
N SER A 41 -1.64 -11.83 -16.24
CA SER A 41 -0.73 -12.83 -15.67
C SER A 41 0.47 -12.13 -15.07
N ILE A 42 0.88 -12.59 -13.90
CA ILE A 42 2.17 -12.25 -13.29
C ILE A 42 3.10 -13.44 -13.35
N THR A 43 4.39 -13.17 -13.21
CA THR A 43 5.42 -14.20 -13.09
C THR A 43 6.13 -14.04 -11.75
N CYS A 44 6.19 -15.13 -11.00
CA CYS A 44 6.82 -15.18 -9.68
C CYS A 44 7.65 -16.45 -9.55
N THR A 45 8.50 -16.53 -8.53
CA THR A 45 9.11 -17.79 -8.13
C THR A 45 8.47 -18.31 -6.85
N VAL A 46 7.99 -19.54 -6.87
CA VAL A 46 7.52 -20.30 -5.69
C VAL A 46 8.57 -21.38 -5.40
N ASN A 47 9.22 -21.32 -4.25
CA ASN A 47 10.28 -22.26 -3.86
C ASN A 47 11.39 -22.42 -4.93
N SER A 48 11.79 -21.30 -5.54
CA SER A 48 12.76 -21.23 -6.64
C SER A 48 12.29 -21.79 -8.00
N VAL A 49 11.01 -22.12 -8.14
CA VAL A 49 10.40 -22.52 -9.41
C VAL A 49 9.59 -21.35 -9.97
N GLU A 50 9.86 -20.98 -11.22
CA GLU A 50 9.08 -19.95 -11.90
C GLU A 50 7.66 -20.44 -12.18
N VAL A 51 6.68 -19.63 -11.80
CA VAL A 51 5.25 -19.86 -11.99
C VAL A 51 4.65 -18.59 -12.60
N SER A 52 3.87 -18.77 -13.67
CA SER A 52 3.16 -17.67 -14.31
C SER A 52 1.68 -17.99 -14.44
N GLY A 53 0.84 -17.00 -14.19
CA GLY A 53 -0.60 -17.15 -14.32
C GLY A 53 -1.38 -16.01 -13.69
N PRO A 54 -2.72 -16.04 -13.79
CA PRO A 54 -3.58 -15.11 -13.07
C PRO A 54 -3.60 -15.39 -11.56
N VAL A 55 -3.20 -16.59 -11.15
CA VAL A 55 -3.10 -17.01 -9.76
C VAL A 55 -1.75 -17.67 -9.56
N ILE A 56 -1.00 -17.20 -8.56
CA ILE A 56 0.22 -17.80 -8.07
C ILE A 56 -0.11 -18.53 -6.78
N SER A 57 0.00 -19.86 -6.79
CA SER A 57 -0.34 -20.70 -5.64
C SER A 57 0.91 -21.30 -5.01
N GLY A 58 1.01 -21.19 -3.69
CA GLY A 58 1.91 -22.02 -2.88
C GLY A 58 1.31 -23.41 -2.64
N THR A 59 1.73 -24.03 -1.55
CA THR A 59 1.47 -25.41 -1.20
C THR A 59 0.83 -25.50 0.19
N SER A 60 1.19 -26.49 0.99
CA SER A 60 0.63 -26.72 2.34
C SER A 60 1.69 -26.77 3.42
N GLY A 61 2.93 -26.42 3.08
CA GLY A 61 3.97 -26.14 4.04
C GLY A 61 4.78 -24.94 3.55
N ASP A 62 5.66 -24.44 4.41
CA ASP A 62 6.33 -23.14 4.28
C ASP A 62 6.86 -22.86 2.85
N ASP A 63 6.24 -21.89 2.20
CA ASP A 63 6.51 -21.45 0.85
C ASP A 63 7.28 -20.13 0.83
N ARG A 64 8.19 -20.01 -0.14
CA ARG A 64 8.85 -18.74 -0.47
C ARG A 64 8.39 -18.26 -1.83
N ILE A 65 7.59 -17.19 -1.84
CA ILE A 65 7.01 -16.59 -3.04
C ILE A 65 7.66 -15.24 -3.31
N LEU A 66 8.12 -15.02 -4.54
CA LEU A 66 8.81 -13.80 -4.93
C LEU A 66 8.34 -13.29 -6.30
N CYS A 67 7.79 -12.08 -6.33
CA CYS A 67 7.29 -11.41 -7.53
C CYS A 67 8.03 -10.08 -7.72
N TRP A 68 8.78 -9.93 -8.80
CA TRP A 68 9.65 -8.76 -9.04
C TRP A 68 9.00 -7.65 -9.87
N GLU A 69 7.90 -7.94 -10.53
CA GLU A 69 7.16 -7.01 -11.41
C GLU A 69 5.85 -6.55 -10.76
N GLY A 70 5.76 -6.65 -9.43
CA GLY A 70 4.55 -6.42 -8.66
C GLY A 70 3.48 -7.49 -8.86
N VAL A 71 2.31 -7.23 -8.27
CA VAL A 71 1.06 -7.98 -8.50
C VAL A 71 0.11 -7.04 -9.23
N VAL A 72 -0.40 -7.43 -10.40
CA VAL A 72 -1.23 -6.54 -11.23
C VAL A 72 -2.72 -6.78 -11.03
N LEU A 73 -3.54 -5.81 -11.44
CA LEU A 73 -5.01 -5.92 -11.43
C LEU A 73 -5.50 -7.23 -12.06
N GLY A 74 -6.36 -7.91 -11.31
CA GLY A 74 -7.00 -9.16 -11.71
C GLY A 74 -6.14 -10.40 -11.47
N THR A 75 -4.98 -10.26 -10.82
CA THR A 75 -4.13 -11.38 -10.41
C THR A 75 -4.11 -11.55 -8.89
N SER A 76 -3.75 -12.75 -8.43
CA SER A 76 -3.66 -13.05 -7.00
C SER A 76 -2.48 -13.96 -6.64
N ILE A 77 -1.99 -13.78 -5.42
CA ILE A 77 -1.12 -14.73 -4.72
C ILE A 77 -1.95 -15.41 -3.63
N ASP A 78 -1.91 -16.74 -3.59
CA ASP A 78 -2.51 -17.60 -2.57
C ASP A 78 -1.38 -18.49 -2.02
N ALA A 79 -0.84 -18.16 -0.85
CA ALA A 79 0.33 -18.87 -0.34
C ALA A 79 0.01 -20.29 0.13
N GLY A 80 -1.26 -20.57 0.45
CA GLY A 80 -1.69 -21.87 0.90
C GLY A 80 -1.61 -22.00 2.42
N ALA A 81 -1.13 -23.13 2.94
CA ALA A 81 -0.94 -23.31 4.37
C ALA A 81 0.54 -23.47 4.69
N GLY A 82 0.94 -23.13 5.91
CA GLY A 82 2.36 -23.13 6.30
C GLY A 82 2.77 -21.76 6.81
N ASP A 83 3.98 -21.62 7.34
CA ASP A 83 4.51 -20.29 7.69
C ASP A 83 5.22 -19.71 6.45
N ASP A 84 4.51 -18.93 5.66
CA ASP A 84 4.94 -18.52 4.32
C ASP A 84 5.73 -17.21 4.32
N THR A 85 6.56 -17.02 3.28
CA THR A 85 7.27 -15.77 3.02
C THR A 85 6.97 -15.28 1.63
N ILE A 86 6.23 -14.17 1.54
CA ILE A 86 5.83 -13.51 0.30
C ILE A 86 6.61 -12.21 0.17
N THR A 87 7.32 -12.03 -0.94
CA THR A 87 8.02 -10.79 -1.27
C THR A 87 7.57 -10.29 -2.63
N VAL A 88 7.04 -9.08 -2.67
CA VAL A 88 6.58 -8.41 -3.89
C VAL A 88 7.30 -7.08 -4.02
N ARG A 89 7.84 -6.80 -5.21
CA ARG A 89 8.45 -5.50 -5.51
C ARG A 89 7.89 -4.98 -6.82
N GLY A 90 7.44 -3.73 -6.83
CA GLY A 90 7.23 -2.98 -8.07
C GLY A 90 8.58 -2.56 -8.61
N GLU A 91 8.78 -2.66 -9.93
CA GLU A 91 10.01 -2.18 -10.54
C GLU A 91 10.05 -0.66 -10.59
N SER A 92 11.25 -0.11 -10.54
CA SER A 92 11.47 1.22 -11.08
C SER A 92 11.20 1.18 -12.59
N PRO A 93 10.64 2.25 -13.16
CA PRO A 93 10.43 2.31 -14.59
C PRO A 93 11.80 2.20 -15.27
N SER A 94 11.88 1.40 -16.33
CA SER A 94 13.12 1.27 -17.09
C SER A 94 13.05 2.11 -18.35
N GLY A 95 13.97 3.06 -18.51
CA GLY A 95 14.28 3.67 -19.80
C GLY A 95 13.39 4.84 -20.23
N THR A 96 12.55 5.38 -19.34
CA THR A 96 11.77 6.61 -19.59
C THR A 96 11.96 7.59 -18.44
N LEU A 97 12.73 8.65 -18.67
CA LEU A 97 12.98 9.70 -17.66
C LEU A 97 11.66 10.32 -17.17
N GLY A 98 11.57 10.58 -15.87
CA GLY A 98 10.36 11.10 -15.22
C GLY A 98 9.18 10.11 -15.15
N ALA A 99 9.38 8.83 -15.47
CA ALA A 99 8.32 7.84 -15.35
C ALA A 99 8.04 7.46 -13.90
N ASN A 100 6.79 7.06 -13.62
CA ASN A 100 6.37 6.65 -12.28
C ASN A 100 6.84 5.23 -11.96
N GLY A 101 7.14 5.01 -10.68
CA GLY A 101 7.34 3.69 -10.08
C GLY A 101 6.13 2.79 -10.27
N GLN A 102 6.37 1.49 -10.47
CA GLN A 102 5.29 0.51 -10.51
C GLN A 102 4.72 0.30 -9.11
N ILE A 103 3.42 0.03 -9.03
CA ILE A 103 2.75 -0.37 -7.79
C ILE A 103 3.27 -1.76 -7.38
N GLY A 104 3.56 -1.95 -6.10
CA GLY A 104 3.95 -3.24 -5.53
C GLY A 104 2.80 -4.24 -5.61
N ASN A 105 1.66 -3.94 -4.99
CA ASN A 105 0.45 -4.76 -5.10
C ASN A 105 -0.76 -3.98 -5.61
N ASP A 106 -1.18 -4.26 -6.84
CA ASP A 106 -2.44 -3.86 -7.44
C ASP A 106 -3.36 -5.08 -7.69
N GLY A 107 -3.16 -6.19 -6.98
CA GLY A 107 -4.05 -7.36 -7.02
C GLY A 107 -4.44 -7.82 -5.61
N THR A 108 -4.47 -9.13 -5.40
CA THR A 108 -4.76 -9.71 -4.09
C THR A 108 -3.59 -10.55 -3.61
N ILE A 109 -3.16 -10.36 -2.37
CA ILE A 109 -2.22 -11.24 -1.69
C ILE A 109 -2.95 -11.87 -0.51
N ASP A 110 -2.94 -13.20 -0.41
CA ASP A 110 -3.47 -13.96 0.72
C ASP A 110 -2.36 -14.87 1.28
N GLY A 111 -2.00 -14.65 2.55
CA GLY A 111 -1.06 -15.48 3.30
C GLY A 111 -1.63 -16.87 3.63
N GLY A 112 -2.96 -17.00 3.70
CA GLY A 112 -3.59 -18.26 4.06
C GLY A 112 -3.38 -18.64 5.53
N PRO A 113 -3.52 -19.91 5.92
CA PRO A 113 -3.34 -20.32 7.31
C PRO A 113 -1.86 -20.53 7.68
N GLY A 114 -1.36 -19.73 8.62
CA GLY A 114 0.03 -19.83 9.08
C GLY A 114 0.42 -18.62 9.92
N ASN A 115 1.70 -18.48 10.25
CA ASN A 115 2.25 -17.17 10.61
C ASN A 115 3.08 -16.66 9.44
N ASP A 116 2.53 -15.73 8.67
CA ASP A 116 3.10 -15.37 7.38
C ASP A 116 3.93 -14.09 7.46
N ILE A 117 4.93 -14.01 6.58
CA ILE A 117 5.74 -12.80 6.38
C ILE A 117 5.46 -12.26 4.99
N ILE A 118 4.77 -11.14 4.92
CA ILE A 118 4.40 -10.48 3.66
C ILE A 118 5.15 -9.15 3.55
N SER A 119 6.01 -9.01 2.54
CA SER A 119 6.75 -7.78 2.26
C SER A 119 6.41 -7.27 0.87
N VAL A 120 5.83 -6.07 0.78
CA VAL A 120 5.47 -5.42 -0.49
C VAL A 120 6.13 -4.06 -0.59
N THR A 121 6.76 -3.78 -1.72
CA THR A 121 7.45 -2.50 -1.95
C THR A 121 7.08 -1.93 -3.31
N GLY A 122 6.65 -0.68 -3.35
CA GLY A 122 6.44 0.04 -4.60
C GLY A 122 7.75 0.44 -5.26
N GLY A 123 7.74 0.55 -6.59
CA GLY A 123 8.88 0.97 -7.38
C GLY A 123 9.23 2.44 -7.15
N ARG A 124 10.52 2.79 -7.22
CA ARG A 124 10.95 4.20 -7.20
C ARG A 124 10.64 4.85 -8.55
N GLY A 125 10.16 6.09 -8.54
CA GLY A 125 10.03 6.92 -9.75
C GLY A 125 11.38 7.32 -10.33
N ASP A 126 11.45 7.43 -11.65
CA ASP A 126 12.65 7.82 -12.37
C ASP A 126 12.93 9.31 -12.19
N ASP A 127 14.22 9.65 -12.17
CA ASP A 127 14.61 11.07 -12.17
C ASP A 127 14.16 11.73 -13.48
N GLY A 128 13.75 12.99 -13.37
CA GLY A 128 13.41 13.83 -14.51
C GLY A 128 14.63 14.08 -15.40
N ALA A 129 14.38 14.41 -16.67
CA ALA A 129 15.45 14.63 -17.63
C ALA A 129 16.14 16.00 -17.43
N VAL A 130 16.08 16.88 -18.43
CA VAL A 130 16.72 18.20 -18.35
C VAL A 130 15.75 19.25 -17.79
N ARG A 131 14.45 19.11 -18.09
CA ARG A 131 13.41 20.09 -17.77
C ARG A 131 12.13 19.43 -17.25
N ASP A 132 12.21 18.16 -16.91
CA ASP A 132 11.07 17.35 -16.56
C ASP A 132 11.12 17.08 -15.06
N ASP A 133 9.95 16.92 -14.46
CA ASP A 133 9.83 16.56 -13.05
C ASP A 133 10.29 15.12 -12.82
N GLY A 134 10.61 14.82 -11.57
CA GLY A 134 10.81 13.44 -11.15
C GLY A 134 9.50 12.67 -11.24
N GLY A 135 9.58 11.41 -11.64
CA GLY A 135 8.42 10.52 -11.60
C GLY A 135 8.02 10.20 -10.17
N ASN A 136 6.74 9.92 -9.96
CA ASN A 136 6.25 9.55 -8.63
C ASN A 136 6.71 8.13 -8.25
N GLY A 137 6.88 7.87 -6.97
CA GLY A 137 7.00 6.52 -6.46
C GLY A 137 5.69 5.75 -6.63
N GLY A 138 5.77 4.43 -6.83
CA GLY A 138 4.59 3.57 -6.83
C GLY A 138 4.18 3.18 -5.42
N ASP A 139 2.91 2.88 -5.22
CA ASP A 139 2.40 2.49 -3.91
C ASP A 139 2.90 1.10 -3.51
N GLY A 140 3.08 0.87 -2.21
CA GLY A 140 3.34 -0.45 -1.68
C GLY A 140 2.14 -1.36 -1.93
N ASN A 141 0.98 -1.01 -1.38
CA ASN A 141 -0.27 -1.72 -1.59
C ASN A 141 -1.37 -0.77 -2.07
N ASN A 142 -1.95 -1.02 -3.25
CA ASN A 142 -3.09 -0.27 -3.81
C ASN A 142 -4.41 -1.06 -3.70
N ARG A 143 -4.34 -2.34 -3.30
CA ARG A 143 -5.47 -3.26 -3.28
C ARG A 143 -5.46 -4.09 -2.01
N THR A 144 -5.59 -5.42 -2.10
CA THR A 144 -5.92 -6.24 -0.94
C THR A 144 -4.73 -7.06 -0.51
N ILE A 145 -4.40 -6.97 0.79
CA ILE A 145 -3.53 -7.93 1.48
C ILE A 145 -4.35 -8.54 2.62
N LEU A 146 -4.45 -9.86 2.59
CA LEU A 146 -5.00 -10.68 3.67
C LEU A 146 -3.83 -11.41 4.33
N GLY A 147 -3.64 -11.18 5.63
CA GLY A 147 -2.69 -11.98 6.41
C GLY A 147 -3.16 -13.43 6.50
N GLY A 148 -4.48 -13.63 6.64
CA GLY A 148 -5.10 -14.94 6.70
C GLY A 148 -5.29 -15.41 8.15
N GLY A 149 -4.82 -16.62 8.44
CA GLY A 149 -4.82 -17.19 9.79
C GLY A 149 -3.58 -16.79 10.59
N GLY A 150 -3.51 -17.23 11.86
CA GLY A 150 -2.32 -17.06 12.71
C GLY A 150 -1.91 -15.61 13.01
N ILE A 151 -0.61 -15.38 13.20
CA ILE A 151 -0.04 -14.08 13.63
C ILE A 151 1.00 -13.63 12.60
N ASP A 152 0.57 -12.74 11.72
CA ASP A 152 1.34 -12.35 10.54
C ASP A 152 2.26 -11.16 10.81
N THR A 153 3.26 -11.03 9.95
CA THR A 153 4.10 -9.84 9.83
C THR A 153 4.00 -9.29 8.41
N ILE A 154 3.26 -8.20 8.26
CA ILE A 154 3.04 -7.52 6.99
C ILE A 154 3.85 -6.22 6.99
N THR A 155 4.67 -6.02 5.97
CA THR A 155 5.41 -4.78 5.72
C THR A 155 5.10 -4.26 4.33
N VAL A 156 4.53 -3.06 4.24
CA VAL A 156 4.26 -2.38 2.98
C VAL A 156 5.02 -1.06 2.92
N THR A 157 5.69 -0.80 1.81
CA THR A 157 6.52 0.40 1.65
C THR A 157 6.27 1.04 0.29
N GLY A 158 5.92 2.32 0.29
CA GLY A 158 5.83 3.10 -0.93
C GLY A 158 7.19 3.37 -1.55
N GLY A 159 7.22 3.47 -2.87
CA GLY A 159 8.42 3.83 -3.61
C GLY A 159 8.78 5.30 -3.41
N ASN A 160 10.08 5.63 -3.52
CA ASN A 160 10.49 7.03 -3.48
C ASN A 160 10.13 7.76 -4.78
N GLY A 161 9.84 9.05 -4.71
CA GLY A 161 9.81 9.91 -5.87
C GLY A 161 11.19 10.09 -6.50
N GLY A 162 11.21 10.29 -7.82
CA GLY A 162 12.40 10.64 -8.59
C GLY A 162 12.82 12.09 -8.34
N HIS A 163 14.08 12.41 -8.57
CA HIS A 163 14.56 13.79 -8.53
C HIS A 163 14.07 14.58 -9.73
N GLY A 164 13.83 15.89 -9.56
CA GLY A 164 13.57 16.77 -10.68
C GLY A 164 14.78 16.90 -11.61
N GLY A 165 14.52 17.26 -12.87
CA GLY A 165 15.53 17.32 -13.92
C GLY A 165 16.61 18.39 -13.73
N LEU A 166 17.76 18.19 -14.38
CA LEU A 166 19.01 18.94 -14.12
C LEU A 166 18.95 20.48 -14.28
N ARG A 167 17.96 21.01 -15.00
CA ARG A 167 17.83 22.47 -15.24
C ARG A 167 16.53 23.06 -14.72
N VAL A 168 15.45 22.29 -14.76
CA VAL A 168 14.11 22.62 -14.27
C VAL A 168 13.47 21.29 -13.91
N GLY A 169 12.75 21.23 -12.80
CA GLY A 169 11.94 20.08 -12.46
C GLY A 169 11.76 19.94 -10.97
N ASP A 170 10.53 19.68 -10.59
CA ASP A 170 10.18 19.38 -9.21
C ASP A 170 10.51 17.92 -8.90
N GLY A 171 10.69 17.62 -7.63
CA GLY A 171 10.78 16.23 -7.19
C GLY A 171 9.44 15.51 -7.36
N GLY A 172 9.48 14.24 -7.75
CA GLY A 172 8.30 13.39 -7.76
C GLY A 172 7.77 13.12 -6.37
N VAL A 173 6.48 12.82 -6.25
CA VAL A 173 5.84 12.45 -4.98
C VAL A 173 6.26 11.03 -4.57
N GLY A 174 6.45 10.77 -3.29
CA GLY A 174 6.64 9.41 -2.78
C GLY A 174 5.33 8.61 -2.82
N GLY A 175 5.39 7.31 -3.15
CA GLY A 175 4.20 6.45 -3.14
C GLY A 175 3.71 6.18 -1.71
N HIS A 176 2.44 5.84 -1.56
CA HIS A 176 1.87 5.48 -0.25
C HIS A 176 2.36 4.10 0.18
N GLY A 177 2.52 3.88 1.49
CA GLY A 177 2.75 2.56 2.05
C GLY A 177 1.56 1.65 1.77
N ASN A 178 0.38 2.11 2.16
CA ASN A 178 -0.91 1.48 1.92
C ASN A 178 -1.94 2.48 1.37
N ASP A 179 -2.39 2.31 0.13
CA ASP A 179 -3.55 2.96 -0.51
C ASP A 179 -4.73 1.98 -0.69
N GLY A 180 -4.54 0.71 -0.34
CA GLY A 180 -5.56 -0.33 -0.38
C GLY A 180 -6.05 -0.78 0.99
N THR A 181 -6.52 -2.02 1.06
CA THR A 181 -7.00 -2.65 2.30
C THR A 181 -6.02 -3.71 2.79
N ILE A 182 -5.67 -3.65 4.07
CA ILE A 182 -4.94 -4.71 4.77
C ILE A 182 -5.83 -5.27 5.89
N THR A 183 -6.00 -6.59 5.92
CA THR A 183 -6.70 -7.28 7.02
C THR A 183 -5.87 -8.44 7.52
N ALA A 184 -5.52 -8.44 8.81
CA ALA A 184 -4.65 -9.47 9.39
C ALA A 184 -4.79 -9.57 10.92
N GLN A 185 -4.11 -10.57 11.48
CA GLN A 185 -3.72 -10.60 12.88
C GLN A 185 -2.19 -10.47 12.97
N GLY A 186 -1.67 -9.96 14.08
CA GLY A 186 -0.23 -9.73 14.26
C GLY A 186 0.20 -8.30 13.97
N THR A 187 1.28 -8.13 13.21
CA THR A 187 1.95 -6.84 13.01
C THR A 187 1.82 -6.35 11.57
N VAL A 188 1.34 -5.12 11.39
CA VAL A 188 1.41 -4.39 10.12
C VAL A 188 2.34 -3.20 10.27
N THR A 189 3.31 -3.08 9.36
CA THR A 189 4.14 -1.89 9.20
C THR A 189 3.87 -1.29 7.82
N ALA A 190 3.42 -0.04 7.77
CA ALA A 190 3.17 0.68 6.53
C ALA A 190 3.99 1.96 6.50
N THR A 191 4.78 2.16 5.44
CA THR A 191 5.69 3.30 5.34
C THR A 191 5.56 3.97 3.98
N GLY A 192 5.27 5.27 3.98
CA GLY A 192 5.26 6.07 2.77
C GLY A 192 6.65 6.30 2.20
N GLY A 193 6.72 6.44 0.88
CA GLY A 193 7.93 6.74 0.16
C GLY A 193 8.39 8.18 0.38
N ARG A 194 9.69 8.42 0.28
CA ARG A 194 10.24 9.77 0.34
C ARG A 194 9.92 10.54 -0.95
N GLY A 195 9.59 11.82 -0.82
CA GLY A 195 9.52 12.75 -1.94
C GLY A 195 10.88 13.04 -2.60
N GLY A 196 10.86 13.18 -3.91
CA GLY A 196 12.02 13.52 -4.73
C GLY A 196 12.56 14.91 -4.42
N ASN A 197 13.86 15.12 -4.63
CA ASN A 197 14.43 16.47 -4.51
C ASN A 197 14.22 17.27 -5.80
N GLY A 198 13.88 18.55 -5.70
CA GLY A 198 13.99 19.50 -6.81
C GLY A 198 15.45 19.88 -7.04
N THR A 199 15.96 19.72 -8.27
CA THR A 199 17.39 19.92 -8.57
C THR A 199 17.62 21.02 -9.60
N VAL A 200 18.20 22.17 -9.19
CA VAL A 200 18.67 23.17 -10.17
C VAL A 200 19.90 23.95 -9.69
N PRO A 201 21.00 24.00 -10.48
CA PRO A 201 22.17 24.83 -10.16
C PRO A 201 22.00 26.35 -10.38
N ASN A 202 21.08 26.80 -11.26
CA ASN A 202 21.05 28.19 -11.77
C ASN A 202 19.65 28.84 -11.98
N ASN A 203 18.67 28.56 -11.11
CA ASN A 203 17.40 29.29 -10.93
C ASN A 203 16.35 29.20 -12.06
N PRO A 204 15.43 28.24 -11.92
CA PRO A 204 14.02 28.52 -11.61
C PRO A 204 13.52 27.76 -10.36
N ASP A 205 12.31 28.12 -9.95
CA ASP A 205 11.45 27.44 -8.96
C ASP A 205 11.48 25.92 -9.19
N ALA A 206 11.99 25.16 -8.21
CA ALA A 206 12.17 23.73 -8.34
C ALA A 206 12.02 23.11 -6.97
N ASP A 207 10.84 22.55 -6.75
CA ASP A 207 10.33 22.20 -5.45
C ASP A 207 10.70 20.76 -5.07
N GLY A 208 10.76 20.50 -3.78
CA GLY A 208 10.76 19.12 -3.30
C GLY A 208 9.40 18.46 -3.55
N GLY A 209 9.40 17.20 -3.98
CA GLY A 209 8.17 16.42 -4.02
C GLY A 209 7.67 16.08 -2.62
N ALA A 210 6.37 15.91 -2.45
CA ALA A 210 5.79 15.46 -1.19
C ALA A 210 6.20 14.01 -0.86
N GLY A 211 6.28 13.67 0.43
CA GLY A 211 6.34 12.28 0.88
C GLY A 211 4.98 11.60 0.77
N GLY A 212 4.98 10.28 0.57
CA GLY A 212 3.74 9.49 0.57
C GLY A 212 3.29 9.16 1.99
N ASP A 213 2.04 8.76 2.16
CA ASP A 213 1.51 8.42 3.50
C ASP A 213 1.90 7.02 3.94
N GLY A 214 1.95 6.80 5.26
CA GLY A 214 2.06 5.45 5.82
C GLY A 214 0.84 4.61 5.44
N ASN A 215 -0.34 5.14 5.76
CA ASN A 215 -1.64 4.56 5.40
C ASN A 215 -2.59 5.65 4.89
N ASN A 216 -3.07 5.51 3.66
CA ASN A 216 -4.03 6.39 2.99
C ASN A 216 -5.44 5.75 2.86
N SER A 217 -5.61 4.52 3.38
CA SER A 217 -6.83 3.73 3.19
C SER A 217 -7.07 2.81 4.40
N ASP A 218 -7.45 1.55 4.19
CA ASP A 218 -7.95 0.69 5.26
C ASP A 218 -6.88 -0.25 5.86
N ILE A 219 -6.73 -0.23 7.18
CA ILE A 219 -6.00 -1.25 7.95
C ILE A 219 -6.88 -1.79 9.08
N HIS A 220 -7.18 -3.08 9.04
CA HIS A 220 -7.96 -3.78 10.05
C HIS A 220 -7.16 -4.90 10.73
N LEU A 221 -6.77 -4.67 11.98
CA LEU A 221 -6.10 -5.65 12.83
C LEU A 221 -7.01 -6.07 13.98
N LEU A 222 -7.91 -7.01 13.72
CA LEU A 222 -8.98 -7.39 14.66
C LEU A 222 -8.74 -8.73 15.33
N GLY A 223 -9.39 -8.96 16.48
CA GLY A 223 -9.53 -10.30 17.06
C GLY A 223 -8.35 -10.82 17.90
N HIS A 224 -7.22 -10.12 17.96
CA HIS A 224 -6.08 -10.55 18.76
C HIS A 224 -5.41 -9.39 19.52
N PRO A 225 -5.35 -9.40 20.87
CA PRO A 225 -4.89 -8.26 21.68
C PRO A 225 -3.41 -7.90 21.52
N GLY A 226 -2.61 -8.81 20.94
CA GLY A 226 -1.21 -8.59 20.61
C GLY A 226 -0.99 -7.90 19.25
N ASN A 227 -2.05 -7.44 18.60
CA ASN A 227 -1.94 -6.77 17.31
C ASN A 227 -1.12 -5.48 17.42
N ARG A 228 -0.38 -5.15 16.36
CA ARG A 228 0.45 -3.95 16.32
C ARG A 228 0.44 -3.30 14.94
N ALA A 229 0.07 -2.02 14.87
CA ALA A 229 0.25 -1.21 13.67
C ALA A 229 1.41 -0.21 13.85
N VAL A 230 2.30 -0.13 12.86
CA VAL A 230 3.33 0.91 12.77
C VAL A 230 3.16 1.63 11.46
N LEU A 231 2.74 2.90 11.51
CA LEU A 231 2.44 3.68 10.33
C LEU A 231 3.37 4.88 10.28
N THR A 232 4.05 5.09 9.16
CA THR A 232 5.03 6.18 9.04
C THR A 232 4.90 6.87 7.69
N GLY A 233 4.58 8.16 7.72
CA GLY A 233 4.61 9.01 6.54
C GLY A 233 6.04 9.19 6.02
N GLY A 234 6.16 9.26 4.70
CA GLY A 234 7.40 9.51 4.01
C GLY A 234 7.86 10.96 4.19
N PRO A 235 9.17 11.23 4.28
CA PRO A 235 9.65 12.61 4.34
C PRO A 235 9.52 13.31 3.00
N GLY A 236 9.29 14.61 3.04
CA GLY A 236 9.30 15.47 1.88
C GLY A 236 10.68 15.65 1.25
N GLY A 237 10.67 15.97 -0.03
CA GLY A 237 11.82 16.27 -0.86
C GLY A 237 12.48 17.60 -0.52
N HIS A 238 13.78 17.74 -0.78
CA HIS A 238 14.46 19.02 -0.60
C HIS A 238 14.48 19.82 -1.91
N ALA A 239 14.39 21.14 -1.81
CA ALA A 239 14.74 22.05 -2.89
C ALA A 239 16.21 22.49 -2.79
N THR A 240 16.79 22.88 -3.93
CA THR A 240 18.22 23.27 -4.04
C THR A 240 18.45 24.74 -4.39
N ALA A 241 17.43 25.48 -4.85
CA ALA A 241 17.57 26.86 -5.36
C ALA A 241 16.52 27.84 -4.81
N ALA A 242 15.51 28.22 -5.59
CA ALA A 242 14.43 29.12 -5.16
C ALA A 242 13.12 28.36 -4.85
N GLY A 243 13.11 27.03 -4.98
CA GLY A 243 11.94 26.22 -4.69
C GLY A 243 11.72 25.95 -3.21
N GLU A 244 10.50 25.51 -2.93
CA GLU A 244 9.97 25.13 -1.63
C GLU A 244 10.37 23.69 -1.26
N GLY A 245 10.45 23.41 0.03
CA GLY A 245 10.60 22.03 0.47
C GLY A 245 9.29 21.27 0.26
N GLY A 246 9.36 19.99 -0.13
CA GLY A 246 8.15 19.18 -0.24
C GLY A 246 7.57 18.83 1.12
N ASP A 247 6.26 18.63 1.23
CA ASP A 247 5.62 18.26 2.48
C ASP A 247 5.93 16.81 2.88
N GLY A 248 5.92 16.52 4.18
CA GLY A 248 5.96 15.15 4.66
C GLY A 248 4.58 14.50 4.53
N GLY A 249 4.53 13.20 4.24
CA GLY A 249 3.27 12.45 4.21
C GLY A 249 2.73 12.20 5.61
N HIS A 250 1.44 11.89 5.72
CA HIS A 250 0.77 11.57 6.97
C HIS A 250 1.14 10.15 7.44
N GLY A 251 1.13 9.93 8.75
CA GLY A 251 1.24 8.59 9.31
C GLY A 251 0.01 7.75 8.95
N ASN A 252 -1.17 8.30 9.21
CA ASN A 252 -2.48 7.72 8.90
C ASN A 252 -3.45 8.79 8.37
N ASP A 253 -3.77 8.74 7.09
CA ASP A 253 -4.81 9.52 6.40
C ASP A 253 -6.01 8.65 5.97
N GLY A 254 -6.01 7.36 6.36
CA GLY A 254 -7.12 6.45 6.13
C GLY A 254 -7.76 5.93 7.41
N THR A 255 -8.58 4.88 7.28
CA THR A 255 -9.22 4.21 8.42
C THR A 255 -8.31 3.11 8.97
N THR A 256 -7.90 3.27 10.22
CA THR A 256 -7.14 2.25 10.96
C THR A 256 -7.93 1.76 12.17
N GLU A 257 -8.23 0.46 12.21
CA GLU A 257 -8.84 -0.22 13.35
C GLU A 257 -7.91 -1.30 13.91
N VAL A 258 -7.49 -1.15 15.16
CA VAL A 258 -6.50 -2.05 15.78
C VAL A 258 -6.98 -2.53 17.15
N ALA A 259 -7.12 -3.84 17.28
CA ALA A 259 -7.35 -4.51 18.55
C ALA A 259 -6.02 -4.74 19.30
N GLY A 260 -5.26 -3.69 19.64
CA GLY A 260 -3.90 -3.84 20.17
C GLY A 260 -3.16 -2.52 20.37
N THR A 261 -1.96 -2.40 19.78
CA THR A 261 -1.09 -1.22 19.94
C THR A 261 -0.78 -0.51 18.62
N VAL A 262 -0.53 0.81 18.69
CA VAL A 262 -0.17 1.63 17.53
C VAL A 262 1.07 2.50 17.77
N ASP A 263 1.92 2.66 16.75
CA ASP A 263 2.99 3.69 16.70
C ASP A 263 2.89 4.38 15.34
N ILE A 264 2.34 5.60 15.33
CA ILE A 264 2.03 6.34 14.11
C ILE A 264 2.86 7.62 14.08
N ARG A 265 3.49 7.90 12.93
CA ARG A 265 4.37 9.07 12.76
C ARG A 265 4.16 9.72 11.40
N GLY A 266 3.92 11.02 11.40
CA GLY A 266 3.98 11.83 10.19
C GLY A 266 5.42 11.99 9.68
N GLY A 267 5.54 12.21 8.38
CA GLY A 267 6.78 12.47 7.67
C GLY A 267 7.27 13.89 7.94
N ASN A 268 8.59 14.09 7.96
CA ASN A 268 9.13 15.45 8.09
C ASN A 268 9.04 16.21 6.76
N GLY A 269 8.79 17.50 6.84
CA GLY A 269 8.86 18.41 5.71
C GLY A 269 10.28 18.57 5.15
N GLY A 270 10.31 18.90 3.88
CA GLY A 270 11.48 19.12 3.07
C GLY A 270 12.18 20.45 3.37
N ARG A 271 13.48 20.49 3.16
CA ARG A 271 14.24 21.74 3.25
C ARG A 271 13.97 22.61 2.02
N ALA A 272 13.69 23.90 2.26
CA ALA A 272 13.61 24.93 1.24
C ALA A 272 14.96 25.26 0.60
N GLY A 273 14.90 25.90 -0.56
CA GLY A 273 16.04 26.51 -1.23
C GLY A 273 16.67 27.71 -0.51
N HIS A 274 17.64 28.34 -1.17
CA HIS A 274 18.51 29.40 -0.65
C HIS A 274 17.92 30.82 -0.69
N GLN A 275 16.80 31.09 -1.38
CA GLN A 275 16.31 32.47 -1.61
C GLN A 275 14.81 32.66 -1.33
N GLY A 276 14.45 32.83 -0.04
CA GLY A 276 13.11 33.32 0.35
C GLY A 276 11.97 32.30 0.25
N SER A 277 12.30 31.03 0.02
CA SER A 277 11.33 29.94 -0.18
C SER A 277 10.92 29.29 1.14
N GLU A 278 9.70 28.77 1.18
CA GLU A 278 9.13 28.12 2.36
C GLU A 278 9.68 26.71 2.53
N GLY A 279 9.90 26.31 3.80
CA GLY A 279 10.20 24.91 4.10
C GLY A 279 8.94 24.08 3.98
N GLY A 280 9.05 22.80 3.60
CA GLY A 280 7.89 21.92 3.52
C GLY A 280 7.28 21.70 4.89
N HIS A 281 5.98 21.49 4.95
CA HIS A 281 5.26 21.18 6.18
C HIS A 281 5.53 19.74 6.63
N GLY A 282 5.52 19.49 7.93
CA GLY A 282 5.50 18.12 8.45
C GLY A 282 4.11 17.51 8.25
N GLY A 283 4.05 16.23 7.87
CA GLY A 283 2.77 15.51 7.78
C GLY A 283 2.22 15.17 9.15
N ASP A 284 0.91 14.99 9.26
CA ASP A 284 0.28 14.68 10.54
C ASP A 284 0.54 13.23 10.96
N GLY A 285 0.44 12.98 12.27
CA GLY A 285 0.40 11.62 12.77
C GLY A 285 -0.86 10.90 12.30
N ASN A 286 -2.03 11.41 12.69
CA ASN A 286 -3.33 10.92 12.26
C ASN A 286 -4.22 12.06 11.73
N ASP A 287 -4.61 12.01 10.46
CA ASP A 287 -5.49 13.01 9.83
C ASP A 287 -6.94 12.49 9.66
N ASP A 288 -7.15 11.18 9.64
CA ASP A 288 -8.50 10.58 9.51
C ASP A 288 -8.90 9.73 10.72
N HIS A 289 -9.40 8.50 10.52
CA HIS A 289 -10.04 7.72 11.58
C HIS A 289 -9.11 6.66 12.18
N LEU A 290 -8.83 6.80 13.48
CA LEU A 290 -8.07 5.83 14.27
C LEU A 290 -8.91 5.29 15.43
N LEU A 291 -9.22 4.00 15.38
CA LEU A 291 -9.87 3.26 16.46
C LEU A 291 -8.93 2.21 17.01
N VAL A 292 -8.55 2.35 18.29
CA VAL A 292 -7.75 1.36 19.01
C VAL A 292 -8.56 0.77 20.15
N THR A 293 -8.77 -0.54 20.10
CA THR A 293 -9.49 -1.30 21.12
C THR A 293 -8.56 -2.32 21.78
N GLY A 294 -8.69 -2.61 23.08
CA GLY A 294 -7.86 -3.63 23.71
C GLY A 294 -7.64 -3.45 25.23
N PRO A 295 -7.20 -4.51 25.93
CA PRO A 295 -7.27 -4.56 27.39
C PRO A 295 -6.07 -3.97 28.17
N ALA A 296 -5.05 -3.38 27.54
CA ALA A 296 -3.86 -2.92 28.26
C ALA A 296 -3.32 -1.55 27.79
N LEU A 297 -3.18 -0.65 28.77
CA LEU A 297 -2.56 0.67 28.75
C LEU A 297 -1.07 0.62 28.33
N PRO A 298 -0.49 1.72 27.79
CA PRO A 298 -1.07 2.68 26.86
C PRO A 298 -1.14 2.07 25.45
N ALA A 299 -2.22 2.37 24.73
CA ALA A 299 -2.56 1.75 23.45
C ALA A 299 -1.67 2.25 22.29
N GLY A 300 -0.89 3.31 22.48
CA GLY A 300 0.09 3.72 21.47
C GLY A 300 0.52 5.18 21.54
N THR A 301 1.32 5.56 20.55
CA THR A 301 1.76 6.93 20.31
C THR A 301 1.42 7.35 18.89
N VAL A 302 0.93 8.57 18.73
CA VAL A 302 0.69 9.21 17.42
C VAL A 302 1.45 10.53 17.42
N ARG A 303 2.32 10.73 16.43
CA ARG A 303 3.22 11.87 16.38
C ARG A 303 3.21 12.56 15.02
N GLY A 304 3.08 13.88 15.00
CA GLY A 304 3.25 14.68 13.80
C GLY A 304 4.72 14.80 13.36
N GLY A 305 4.93 14.97 12.07
CA GLY A 305 6.22 15.23 11.47
C GLY A 305 6.71 16.64 11.76
N ASN A 306 8.03 16.86 11.73
CA ASN A 306 8.57 18.20 11.90
C ASN A 306 8.50 18.98 10.58
N GLY A 307 8.29 20.29 10.67
CA GLY A 307 8.42 21.19 9.54
C GLY A 307 9.85 21.28 9.03
N GLY A 308 9.98 21.52 7.73
CA GLY A 308 11.22 21.68 7.02
C GLY A 308 11.84 23.07 7.22
N PRO A 309 13.17 23.21 7.22
CA PRO A 309 13.81 24.53 7.34
C PRO A 309 13.61 25.39 6.08
N GLY A 310 13.34 26.70 6.25
CA GLY A 310 13.01 27.63 5.15
C GLY A 310 12.94 29.11 5.57
N ARG A 311 12.36 29.98 4.72
CA ARG A 311 12.11 31.41 4.98
C ARG A 311 10.68 31.87 4.58
N PRO A 312 9.63 31.58 5.36
CA PRO A 312 9.65 30.97 6.69
C PRO A 312 9.95 29.46 6.69
N GLY A 313 10.34 28.92 7.85
CA GLY A 313 10.34 27.47 8.03
C GLY A 313 8.92 26.91 7.92
N GLY A 314 8.80 25.67 7.44
CA GLY A 314 7.52 24.99 7.30
C GLY A 314 6.87 24.69 8.64
N ASP A 315 5.56 24.55 8.64
CA ASP A 315 4.81 24.22 9.86
C ASP A 315 5.06 22.77 10.30
N ALA A 316 4.83 22.52 11.59
CA ALA A 316 4.85 21.16 12.12
C ALA A 316 3.56 20.43 11.76
N GLY A 317 3.65 19.13 11.51
CA GLY A 317 2.48 18.27 11.51
C GLY A 317 1.91 18.12 12.91
N LEU A 318 0.60 18.02 13.00
CA LEU A 318 -0.15 17.75 14.21
C LEU A 318 0.02 16.28 14.61
N GLY A 319 -0.02 16.01 15.92
CA GLY A 319 -0.09 14.66 16.43
C GLY A 319 -1.37 13.96 15.94
N ASN A 320 -2.49 14.68 15.95
CA ASN A 320 -3.78 14.20 15.45
C ASN A 320 -4.65 15.38 15.02
N ASP A 321 -5.05 15.42 13.74
CA ASP A 321 -6.09 16.32 13.22
C ASP A 321 -7.41 15.57 12.90
N GLY A 322 -7.37 14.23 12.92
CA GLY A 322 -8.53 13.37 12.68
C GLY A 322 -9.33 12.92 13.91
N THR A 323 -10.10 11.85 13.74
CA THR A 323 -10.88 11.21 14.82
C THR A 323 -10.06 10.13 15.50
N LEU A 324 -9.85 10.28 16.81
CA LEU A 324 -9.11 9.33 17.63
C LEU A 324 -9.99 8.71 18.72
N THR A 325 -10.03 7.38 18.77
CA THR A 325 -10.68 6.61 19.85
C THR A 325 -9.70 5.61 20.45
N GLY A 326 -9.37 5.75 21.74
CA GLY A 326 -8.47 4.85 22.47
C GLY A 326 -7.66 5.59 23.54
N ASP A 327 -6.86 4.85 24.33
CA ASP A 327 -5.89 5.43 25.27
C ASP A 327 -4.55 5.67 24.55
N ILE A 328 -4.47 6.78 23.81
CA ILE A 328 -3.36 7.08 22.88
C ILE A 328 -2.71 8.41 23.27
N THR A 329 -1.38 8.44 23.28
CA THR A 329 -0.62 9.68 23.48
C THR A 329 -0.39 10.36 22.13
N THR A 330 -0.87 11.59 21.97
CA THR A 330 -0.62 12.44 20.80
C THR A 330 0.51 13.43 21.05
N ILE A 331 1.37 13.64 20.05
CA ILE A 331 2.53 14.52 20.13
C ILE A 331 2.65 15.29 18.81
N ASP A 332 2.57 16.62 18.84
CA ASP A 332 2.81 17.43 17.64
C ASP A 332 4.29 17.39 17.23
N GLY A 333 4.55 17.66 15.95
CA GLY A 333 5.89 17.91 15.46
C GLY A 333 6.48 19.22 15.98
N ALA A 334 7.73 19.48 15.63
CA ALA A 334 8.34 20.79 15.81
C ALA A 334 8.30 21.59 14.50
N PRO A 335 8.06 22.92 14.54
CA PRO A 335 8.11 23.74 13.34
C PRO A 335 9.53 23.80 12.78
N GLY A 336 9.62 24.05 11.48
CA GLY A 336 10.88 24.22 10.77
C GLY A 336 11.68 25.41 11.27
N ILE A 337 13.01 25.29 11.22
CA ILE A 337 13.89 26.40 11.57
C ILE A 337 13.80 27.47 10.47
N THR A 338 13.37 28.67 10.84
CA THR A 338 13.47 29.85 9.96
C THR A 338 14.93 30.23 9.77
N LEU A 339 15.40 30.13 8.53
CA LEU A 339 16.77 30.50 8.14
C LEU A 339 16.88 32.04 8.01
N PRO A 340 18.08 32.62 8.24
CA PRO A 340 18.29 34.08 8.31
C PRO A 340 18.24 34.77 6.94
#